data_AF-A0A7J4DQT0-F1
#
_entry.id   AF-A0A7J4DQT0-F1
#
_cell.length_a   1.000
_cell.length_b   1.000
_cell.length_c   1.000
_cell.angle_alpha   90.00
_cell.angle_beta   90.00
_cell.angle_gamma   90.00
#
_symmetry.space_group_name_H-M   'P 1'
#
loop_
_entity.id
_entity.type
_entity.pdbx_description
1 polymer ?
#
loop_
_entity_poly.entity_id
_entity_poly.type
_entity_poly.pdbx_seq_one_letter_code
_entity_poly.pdbx_strand_id
1 'polypeptide(L)' 'VAYTGSEELKQVFEEFDRHMLAGDPRQTEPEKPMRRSARRRWQKSYR' A
#
# COMPACT_ATOMS: atom_id res chain seq x y z
N VAL A 1 -10.15 -16.77 -8.58
CA VAL A 1 -11.60 -17.06 -8.75
C VAL A 1 -12.03 -17.12 -10.21
N ALA A 2 -11.49 -16.29 -11.13
CA ALA A 2 -11.90 -16.31 -12.54
C ALA A 2 -11.64 -17.64 -13.29
N TYR A 3 -10.64 -18.44 -12.85
CA TYR A 3 -10.34 -19.74 -13.45
C TYR A 3 -11.24 -20.88 -12.94
N THR A 4 -11.61 -20.88 -11.66
CA THR A 4 -12.42 -21.94 -11.03
C THR A 4 -13.91 -21.57 -10.85
N GLY A 5 -14.28 -20.30 -10.93
CA GLY A 5 -15.66 -19.80 -10.83
C GLY A 5 -16.37 -20.02 -9.48
N SER A 6 -15.69 -20.59 -8.47
CA SER A 6 -16.31 -21.00 -7.21
C SER A 6 -16.48 -19.83 -6.23
N GLU A 7 -17.71 -19.62 -5.75
CA GLU A 7 -18.03 -18.62 -4.72
C GLU A 7 -17.47 -19.03 -3.34
N GLU A 8 -17.36 -20.34 -3.06
CA GLU A 8 -16.80 -20.87 -1.80
C GLU A 8 -15.35 -20.41 -1.57
N LEU A 9 -14.50 -20.49 -2.60
CA LEU A 9 -13.11 -20.03 -2.49
C LEU A 9 -13.03 -18.52 -2.24
N LYS A 10 -13.97 -17.74 -2.80
CA LYS A 10 -14.00 -16.29 -2.57
C LYS A 10 -14.35 -15.97 -1.12
N GLN A 11 -15.32 -16.68 -0.53
CA GLN A 11 -15.67 -16.52 0.88
C GLN A 11 -14.50 -16.88 1.81
N VAL A 12 -13.81 -17.99 1.52
CA VAL A 12 -12.62 -18.40 2.29
C VAL A 12 -11.51 -17.34 2.22
N PHE A 13 -11.27 -16.74 1.05
CA PHE A 13 -10.27 -15.67 0.93
C PHE A 13 -10.70 -14.37 1.62
N GLU A 14 -11.99 -14.02 1.60
CA GLU A 14 -12.52 -12.85 2.30
C GLU A 14 -12.44 -12.99 3.83
N GLU A 15 -12.66 -14.20 4.36
CA GLU A 15 -12.53 -14.50 5.80
C GLU A 15 -11.07 -14.49 6.26
N PHE A 16 -10.15 -15.00 5.43
CA PHE A 16 -8.73 -15.02 5.74
C PHE A 16 -8.07 -13.64 5.63
N ASP A 17 -8.04 -13.07 4.42
CA ASP A 17 -7.46 -11.75 4.16
C ASP A 17 -8.00 -11.13 2.86
N ARG A 18 -8.75 -10.04 3.02
CA ARG A 18 -9.31 -9.24 1.91
C ARG A 18 -8.25 -8.71 0.94
N HIS A 19 -7.03 -8.44 1.40
CA HIS A 19 -5.96 -7.93 0.54
C HIS A 19 -5.54 -8.93 -0.55
N MET A 20 -5.82 -10.23 -0.38
CA MET A 20 -5.59 -11.23 -1.42
C MET A 20 -6.46 -11.02 -2.67
N LEU A 21 -7.63 -10.39 -2.50
CA LEU A 21 -8.57 -10.11 -3.59
C LEU A 21 -8.48 -8.67 -4.08
N ALA A 22 -8.38 -7.71 -3.17
CA ALA A 22 -8.43 -6.28 -3.48
C ALA A 22 -7.05 -5.61 -3.63
N GLY A 23 -5.98 -6.27 -3.19
CA GLY A 23 -4.64 -5.69 -3.10
C GLY A 23 -4.49 -4.69 -1.94
N ASP A 24 -3.31 -4.04 -1.88
CA ASP A 24 -3.05 -2.93 -0.96
C ASP A 24 -3.14 -1.59 -1.72
N PRO A 25 -4.07 -0.68 -1.33
CA PRO A 25 -4.19 0.63 -1.97
C PRO A 25 -3.05 1.60 -1.58
N ARG A 26 -2.20 1.28 -0.60
CA ARG A 26 -1.15 2.18 -0.12
C ARG A 26 -0.10 2.43 -1.20
N GLN A 27 0.23 3.71 -1.38
CA GLN A 27 1.26 4.17 -2.32
C GLN A 27 2.28 5.04 -1.60
N THR A 28 3.52 5.02 -2.07
CA THR A 28 4.57 5.89 -1.52
C THR A 28 4.34 7.31 -1.99
N GLU A 29 4.39 8.28 -1.07
CA GLU A 29 4.28 9.69 -1.43
C GLU A 29 5.45 10.13 -2.32
N PRO A 30 5.20 10.99 -3.34
CA PRO A 30 6.28 11.49 -4.19
C PRO A 30 7.27 12.34 -3.40
N GLU A 31 8.50 12.37 -3.89
CA GLU A 31 9.53 13.24 -3.34
C GLU A 31 9.17 14.73 -3.52
N LYS A 32 9.36 15.52 -2.46
CA LYS A 32 9.12 16.97 -2.52
C LYS A 32 10.39 17.68 -2.99
N PRO A 33 10.28 18.75 -3.78
CA PRO A 33 11.44 19.46 -4.31
C PRO A 33 12.36 19.94 -3.19
N MET A 34 13.67 19.92 -3.47
CA MET A 34 14.72 20.36 -2.55
C MET A 34 14.82 19.54 -1.25
N ARG A 35 14.40 18.27 -1.28
CA ARG A 35 14.50 17.30 -0.17
C ARG A 35 15.05 15.98 -0.68
N ARG A 36 15.30 15.04 0.25
CA ARG A 36 15.69 13.64 -0.04
C ARG A 36 14.53 12.64 0.13
N SER A 37 13.36 13.11 0.55
CA SER A 37 12.16 12.28 0.72
C SER A 37 10.91 13.14 0.80
N ALA A 38 9.74 12.49 0.72
CA ALA A 38 8.44 13.14 0.81
C ALA A 38 8.27 14.04 2.06
N ARG A 39 8.88 13.66 3.20
CA ARG A 39 8.64 14.31 4.49
C ARG A 39 9.90 14.83 5.19
N ARG A 40 11.08 14.26 4.93
CA ARG A 40 12.34 14.63 5.60
C ARG A 40 12.73 16.08 5.32
N ARG A 41 13.26 16.77 6.33
CA ARG A 41 13.86 18.10 6.20
C ARG A 41 15.37 18.02 6.39
N TRP A 42 16.08 19.02 5.86
CA TRP A 42 17.50 19.21 6.16
C TRP A 42 17.65 19.65 7.62
N GLN A 43 18.61 19.05 8.32
CA GLN A 43 18.96 19.47 9.68
C GLN A 43 19.61 20.85 9.60
N LYS A 44 19.15 21.76 10.45
CA LYS A 44 19.77 23.08 10.63
C LYS A 44 20.65 23.02 11.88
N SER A 45 21.74 23.79 11.87
CA SER A 45 22.72 23.85 12.97
C SER A 45 23.03 25.29 13.41
N TYR A 46 22.12 26.23 13.13
CA TYR A 46 22.30 27.63 13.53
C TYR A 46 22.09 27.77 15.04
N ARG A 47 22.94 28.59 15.68
CA ARG A 47 22.77 29.07 17.07
C ARG A 47 21.98 30.36 17.08
#